data_AF-A0A4Q3UU09-F1
#
_entry.id   AF-A0A4Q3UU09-F1
#
_cell.length_a   1.000
_cell.length_b   1.000
_cell.length_c   1.000
_cell.angle_alpha   90.00
_cell.angle_beta   90.00
_cell.angle_gamma   90.00
#
_symmetry.space_group_name_H-M   'P 1'
#
loop_
_entity.id
_entity.type
_entity.pdbx_description
1 polymer ?
#
loop_
_entity_poly.entity_id
_entity_poly.type
_entity_poly.pdbx_seq_one_letter_code
_entity_poly.pdbx_strand_id
1 'polypeptide(L)' 'MIKTGNPVISIYTEMTPNPETMKFVANKLLYPGKSIDFSE' A
#
# COMPACT_ATOMS: atom_id res chain seq x y z
N MET A 1 -7.35 -9.96 -26.66
CA MET A 1 -6.40 -10.13 -25.53
C MET A 1 -5.71 -8.78 -25.32
N ILE A 2 -6.14 -7.99 -24.33
CA ILE A 2 -5.46 -6.73 -24.01
C ILE A 2 -4.14 -7.14 -23.34
N LYS A 3 -3.00 -6.82 -23.98
CA LYS A 3 -1.70 -6.86 -23.30
C LYS A 3 -1.71 -5.70 -22.31
N THR A 4 -2.09 -5.96 -21.07
CA THR A 4 -2.17 -4.92 -20.04
C THR A 4 -0.77 -4.33 -19.86
N GLY A 5 -0.59 -3.06 -20.22
CA GLY A 5 0.64 -2.32 -19.92
C GLY A 5 0.89 -2.25 -18.41
N ASN A 6 2.08 -1.79 -18.02
CA ASN A 6 2.43 -1.61 -16.61
C ASN A 6 1.32 -0.80 -15.90
N PRO A 7 0.58 -1.38 -14.94
CA PRO A 7 -0.51 -0.67 -14.28
C PRO A 7 0.06 0.47 -13.45
N VAL A 8 -0.56 1.66 -13.54
CA VAL A 8 -0.18 2.79 -12.70
C VAL A 8 -0.56 2.48 -11.25
N ILE A 9 0.44 2.48 -10.37
CA ILE A 9 0.25 2.31 -8.92
C ILE A 9 0.35 3.67 -8.27
N SER A 10 -0.72 4.09 -7.60
CA SER A 10 -0.77 5.32 -6.80
C SER A 10 -0.50 4.99 -5.35
N ILE A 11 0.38 5.75 -4.71
CA ILE A 11 0.66 5.69 -3.27
C ILE A 11 0.27 7.05 -2.69
N TYR A 12 -0.53 7.04 -1.64
CA TYR A 12 -0.94 8.25 -0.92
C TYR A 12 -0.85 8.02 0.59
N THR A 13 -0.82 9.12 1.33
CA THR A 13 -0.78 9.10 2.78
C THR A 13 -2.19 9.16 3.36
N GLU A 14 -2.42 8.46 4.46
CA GLU A 14 -3.60 8.62 5.28
C GLU A 14 -3.20 9.08 6.68
N MET A 15 -4.06 9.88 7.31
CA MET A 15 -3.83 10.33 8.68
C MET A 15 -3.85 9.16 9.64
N THR A 16 -2.92 9.17 10.57
CA THR A 16 -2.83 8.24 11.69
C THR A 16 -3.09 9.00 12.99
N PRO A 17 -3.71 8.37 14.00
CA PRO A 17 -3.85 8.99 15.31
C PRO A 17 -2.52 9.05 16.08
N ASN A 18 -1.54 8.18 15.74
CA ASN A 18 -0.21 8.20 16.33
C ASN A 18 0.73 9.11 15.50
N PRO A 19 1.21 10.25 16.03
CA PRO A 19 2.09 11.16 15.30
C PRO A 19 3.47 10.55 14.95
N GLU A 20 3.87 9.49 15.66
CA GLU A 20 5.13 8.77 15.39
C GLU A 20 5.00 7.73 14.26
N THR A 21 3.80 7.56 13.69
CA THR A 21 3.53 6.56 12.65
C THR A 21 2.95 7.21 11.41
N MET A 22 3.43 6.83 10.22
CA MET A 22 2.84 7.23 8.94
C MET A 22 2.14 6.04 8.27
N LYS A 23 0.97 6.27 7.67
CA LYS A 23 0.24 5.25 6.91
C LYS A 23 0.30 5.58 5.41
N PHE A 24 0.84 4.64 4.64
CA PHE A 24 0.85 4.69 3.17
C PHE A 24 -0.13 3.66 2.61
N VAL A 25 -0.97 4.08 1.68
CA VAL A 25 -1.96 3.21 1.04
C VAL A 25 -1.73 3.21 -0.46
N ALA A 26 -1.80 2.01 -1.06
CA ALA A 26 -1.72 1.82 -2.50
C ALA A 26 -3.10 1.51 -3.09
N ASN A 27 -3.32 1.88 -4.36
CA ASN A 27 -4.52 1.50 -5.12
C ASN A 27 -4.55 0.00 -5.53
N LYS A 28 -3.70 -0.82 -4.94
CA LYS A 28 -3.58 -2.26 -5.19
C LYS A 28 -3.26 -2.98 -3.90
N LEU A 29 -3.87 -4.14 -3.69
CA LEU A 29 -3.52 -5.01 -2.57
C LEU A 29 -2.07 -5.49 -2.68
N LEU A 30 -1.28 -5.18 -1.66
CA LEU A 30 0.12 -5.60 -1.57
C LEU A 30 0.24 -7.02 -0.99
N TYR A 31 -0.61 -7.37 -0.02
CA TYR A 31 -0.61 -8.69 0.60
C TYR A 31 -2.05 -9.18 0.90
N PRO A 32 -2.71 -9.82 -0.07
CA PRO A 32 -4.12 -10.19 0.05
C PRO A 32 -4.39 -11.14 1.23
N GLY A 33 -5.31 -10.75 2.11
CA GLY A 33 -5.78 -11.58 3.22
C GLY A 33 -4.75 -11.83 4.32
N LYS A 34 -3.65 -11.07 4.34
CA LYS A 34 -2.56 -11.25 5.29
C LYS A 34 -1.98 -9.90 5.73
N SER A 35 -1.35 -9.91 6.90
CA SER A 35 -0.53 -8.81 7.41
C SER A 35 0.88 -9.33 7.65
N ILE A 36 1.87 -8.45 7.57
CA ILE A 36 3.25 -8.76 7.89
C ILE A 36 3.87 -7.57 8.60
N ASP A 37 4.56 -7.85 9.70
CA ASP A 37 5.34 -6.87 10.45
C ASP A 37 6.82 -7.16 10.21
N PHE A 38 7.59 -6.12 9.92
CA PHE A 38 9.03 -6.21 9.76
C PHE A 38 9.67 -5.59 11.00
N SER A 39 10.40 -6.38 11.77
CA SER A 39 11.32 -5.86 12.79
C SER A 39 12.57 -5.29 12.13
N GLU A 40 13.16 -4.27 12.74
CA GLU A 40 14.45 -3.70 12.33
C GLU A 40 15.60 -4.72 12.42
#